data_AF-A0A932KNE5-F1
#
_entry.id   AF-A0A932KNE5-F1
#
_cell.length_a   1.000
_cell.length_b   1.000
_cell.length_c   1.000
_cell.angle_alpha   90.00
_cell.angle_beta   90.00
_cell.angle_gamma   90.00
#
_symmetry.space_group_name_H-M   'P 1'
#
loop_
_entity.id
_entity.type
_entity.pdbx_description
1 polymer ?
#
loop_
_entity_poly.entity_id
_entity_poly.type
_entity_poly.pdbx_seq_one_letter_code
_entity_poly.pdbx_strand_id
1 'polypeptide(L)'
;MTVGSRRGAAGPEPAPPVPPREIWAWAFFDFANSSYTTVIITVVYSVYFTKIVAAGHVGEQLWGWGYSASMLVIALASPFLGAAADFAGAKKRFLCVLTGVSVVFTALLYFVGPGDLWTGLLFLVLSNIGFAGGLAFYNGFLPEIARADNMGKISGYGWALGYVGGLVSLLCVYPLVRGGFGEENLSSVRWAFPLTAAFFFLASLPTFVLLRERAVPRPLPAGEGYGRVGWRRVFETLREIRRFRELAKFFIAFFIYGDAINTVIVFSSIFAAHVLGFT
;
A
#
# COMPACT_ATOMS: atom_id res chain seq x y z
N MET A 1 24.58 11.82 56.58
CA MET A 1 24.78 11.66 55.13
C MET A 1 24.29 10.28 54.74
N THR A 2 23.06 10.17 54.24
CA THR A 2 22.48 8.92 53.73
C THR A 2 22.01 9.18 52.32
N VAL A 3 22.86 8.87 51.35
CA VAL A 3 22.54 8.96 49.92
C VAL A 3 21.65 7.77 49.58
N GLY A 4 20.35 8.01 49.48
CA GLY A 4 19.39 7.05 48.95
C GLY A 4 19.66 6.79 47.47
N SER A 5 20.02 5.55 47.14
CA SER A 5 20.18 5.09 45.77
C SER A 5 18.87 5.23 45.01
N ARG A 6 18.81 6.15 44.04
CA ARG A 6 17.75 6.20 43.04
C ARG A 6 17.84 4.91 42.21
N ARG A 7 16.95 3.95 42.47
CA ARG A 7 16.67 2.86 41.54
C ARG A 7 16.25 3.51 40.22
N GLY A 8 17.07 3.38 39.19
CA GLY A 8 16.71 3.75 37.83
C GLY A 8 15.42 3.04 37.47
N ALA A 9 14.44 3.79 36.97
CA ALA A 9 13.24 3.22 36.38
C ALA A 9 13.68 2.24 35.30
N ALA A 10 13.38 0.95 35.49
CA ALA A 10 13.57 -0.05 34.46
C ALA A 10 12.84 0.44 33.21
N GLY A 11 13.56 0.53 32.08
CA GLY A 11 12.94 0.77 30.79
C GLY A 11 11.84 -0.25 30.53
N PRO A 12 10.85 0.06 29.67
CA PRO A 12 9.75 -0.84 29.39
C PRO A 12 10.28 -2.23 29.05
N GLU A 13 9.75 -3.24 29.75
CA GLU A 13 10.13 -4.65 29.58
C GLU A 13 10.05 -5.01 28.09
N PRO A 14 11.09 -5.65 27.51
CA PRO A 14 11.07 -5.99 26.10
C PRO A 14 9.87 -6.88 25.81
N ALA A 15 9.06 -6.48 24.82
CA ALA A 15 7.88 -7.22 24.41
C ALA A 15 8.25 -8.71 24.19
N PRO A 16 7.38 -9.65 24.61
CA PRO A 16 7.66 -11.07 24.51
C PRO A 16 7.95 -11.44 23.04
N PRO A 17 8.94 -12.33 22.81
CA PRO A 17 9.37 -12.67 21.46
C PRO A 17 8.19 -13.24 20.65
N VAL A 18 7.95 -12.62 19.51
CA VAL A 18 6.89 -12.97 18.57
C VAL A 18 7.34 -14.20 17.79
N PRO A 19 6.47 -15.21 17.59
CA PRO A 19 6.89 -16.45 16.94
C PRO A 19 7.26 -16.19 15.47
N PRO A 20 8.30 -16.84 14.91
CA PRO A 20 8.77 -16.60 13.55
C PRO A 20 7.69 -16.73 12.48
N ARG A 21 6.73 -17.64 12.67
CA ARG A 21 5.58 -17.84 11.78
C ARG A 21 4.74 -16.57 11.58
N GLU A 22 4.66 -15.71 12.59
CA GLU A 22 3.89 -14.48 12.52
C GLU A 22 4.64 -13.38 11.78
N ILE A 23 5.96 -13.32 11.94
CA ILE A 23 6.84 -12.44 11.14
C ILE A 23 6.79 -12.84 9.67
N TRP A 24 6.85 -14.14 9.38
CA TRP A 24 6.67 -14.66 8.02
C TRP A 24 5.29 -14.35 7.45
N ALA A 25 4.22 -14.52 8.24
CA ALA A 25 2.88 -14.17 7.82
C ALA A 25 2.71 -12.67 7.53
N TRP A 26 3.36 -11.81 8.31
CA TRP A 26 3.43 -10.38 8.03
C TRP A 26 4.18 -10.15 6.71
N ALA A 27 5.41 -10.65 6.56
CA ALA A 27 6.20 -10.48 5.33
C ALA A 27 5.49 -11.00 4.06
N PHE A 28 4.68 -12.05 4.17
CA PHE A 28 3.91 -12.59 3.04
C PHE A 28 2.85 -11.61 2.52
N PHE A 29 2.46 -10.60 3.31
CA PHE A 29 1.63 -9.52 2.80
C PHE A 29 2.38 -8.64 1.79
N ASP A 30 3.69 -8.40 1.98
CA ASP A 30 4.51 -7.70 0.97
C ASP A 30 4.63 -8.52 -0.32
N PHE A 31 4.79 -9.85 -0.20
CA PHE A 31 4.72 -10.76 -1.35
C PHE A 31 3.40 -10.60 -2.11
N ALA A 32 2.29 -10.56 -1.38
CA ALA A 32 0.95 -10.46 -1.95
C ALA A 32 0.72 -9.09 -2.60
N ASN A 33 1.00 -8.00 -1.89
CA ASN A 33 0.71 -6.63 -2.31
C ASN A 33 1.57 -6.19 -3.51
N SER A 34 2.77 -6.76 -3.66
CA SER A 34 3.69 -6.43 -4.74
C SER A 34 3.17 -6.88 -6.11
N SER A 35 2.23 -7.83 -6.13
CA SER A 35 1.52 -8.20 -7.36
C SER A 35 0.67 -7.07 -7.90
N TYR A 36 -0.02 -6.33 -7.03
CA TYR A 36 -0.83 -5.19 -7.41
C TYR A 36 0.04 -4.06 -7.97
N THR A 37 1.12 -3.69 -7.26
CA THR A 37 2.00 -2.61 -7.75
C THR A 37 2.65 -2.98 -9.07
N THR A 38 3.19 -4.19 -9.19
CA THR A 38 3.91 -4.62 -10.39
C THR A 38 2.98 -4.74 -11.59
N VAL A 39 1.86 -5.45 -11.46
CA VAL A 39 0.99 -5.74 -12.60
C VAL A 39 0.03 -4.59 -12.90
N ILE A 40 -0.57 -3.97 -11.88
CA ILE A 40 -1.59 -2.94 -12.10
C ILE A 40 -0.95 -1.56 -12.26
N ILE A 41 -0.12 -1.14 -11.31
CA ILE A 41 0.43 0.23 -11.33
C ILE A 41 1.58 0.38 -12.32
N THR A 42 2.49 -0.60 -12.38
CA THR A 42 3.72 -0.44 -13.15
C THR A 42 3.59 -0.96 -14.58
N VAL A 43 3.27 -2.24 -14.79
CA VAL A 43 3.55 -2.92 -16.07
C VAL A 43 2.33 -3.12 -16.97
N VAL A 44 1.27 -3.78 -16.50
CA VAL A 44 0.23 -4.31 -17.39
C VAL A 44 -0.95 -3.35 -17.52
N TYR A 45 -1.59 -2.99 -16.40
CA TYR A 45 -2.79 -2.15 -16.49
C TYR A 45 -2.47 -0.70 -16.89
N SER A 46 -1.33 -0.16 -16.47
CA SER A 46 -0.84 1.16 -16.92
C SER A 46 -0.76 1.24 -18.45
N VAL A 47 -0.10 0.26 -19.09
CA VAL A 47 0.05 0.17 -20.55
C VAL A 47 -1.29 -0.13 -21.22
N TYR A 48 -2.09 -1.04 -20.65
CA TYR A 48 -3.44 -1.32 -21.14
C TYR A 48 -4.31 -0.04 -21.16
N PHE A 49 -4.28 0.73 -20.08
CA PHE A 49 -5.07 1.95 -19.97
C PHE A 49 -4.63 2.99 -21.02
N THR A 50 -3.33 3.22 -21.19
CA THR A 50 -2.82 4.26 -22.10
C THR A 50 -2.80 3.84 -23.58
N LYS A 51 -2.78 2.53 -23.90
CA LYS A 51 -2.81 2.05 -25.29
C LYS A 51 -4.20 1.69 -25.79
N ILE A 52 -5.03 1.08 -24.93
CA ILE A 52 -6.31 0.48 -25.33
C ILE A 52 -7.51 1.29 -24.85
N VAL A 53 -7.54 1.66 -23.56
CA VAL A 53 -8.71 2.34 -22.98
C VAL A 53 -8.77 3.81 -23.41
N ALA A 54 -7.62 4.49 -23.34
CA ALA A 54 -7.47 5.91 -23.56
C ALA A 54 -6.21 6.18 -24.40
N ALA A 55 -6.25 5.83 -25.69
CA ALA A 55 -5.10 5.97 -26.57
C ALA A 55 -4.60 7.43 -26.67
N GLY A 56 -3.27 7.60 -26.61
CA GLY A 56 -2.58 8.87 -26.80
C GLY A 56 -2.33 9.67 -25.53
N HIS A 57 -1.88 10.92 -25.69
CA HIS A 57 -1.43 11.78 -24.57
C HIS A 57 -2.50 12.07 -23.51
N VAL A 58 -3.78 11.97 -23.88
CA VAL A 58 -4.89 12.15 -22.93
C VAL A 58 -4.92 10.99 -21.93
N GLY A 59 -4.62 9.76 -22.35
CA GLY A 59 -4.58 8.61 -21.44
C GLY A 59 -3.45 8.68 -20.43
N GLU A 60 -2.25 9.12 -20.84
CA GLU A 60 -1.11 9.29 -19.94
C GLU A 60 -1.39 10.34 -18.85
N GLN A 61 -2.00 11.46 -19.25
CA GLN A 61 -2.40 12.51 -18.30
C GLN A 61 -3.45 12.01 -17.31
N LEU A 62 -4.47 11.31 -17.81
CA LEU A 62 -5.54 10.78 -16.96
C LEU A 62 -5.06 9.67 -16.04
N TRP A 63 -4.13 8.83 -16.48
CA TRP A 63 -3.45 7.86 -15.62
C TRP A 63 -2.75 8.56 -14.45
N GLY A 64 -1.95 9.58 -14.74
CA GLY A 64 -1.26 10.38 -13.73
C GLY A 64 -2.21 11.06 -12.76
N TRP A 65 -3.29 11.67 -13.27
CA TRP A 65 -4.32 12.31 -12.44
C TRP A 65 -5.10 11.32 -11.60
N GLY A 66 -5.44 10.15 -12.14
CA GLY A 66 -6.11 9.07 -11.40
C GLY A 66 -5.25 8.57 -10.24
N TYR A 67 -3.98 8.27 -10.50
CA TYR A 67 -3.04 7.87 -9.45
C TYR A 67 -2.87 8.97 -8.40
N SER A 68 -2.62 10.21 -8.83
CA SER A 68 -2.45 11.36 -7.92
C SER A 68 -3.70 11.63 -7.07
N ALA A 69 -4.89 11.56 -7.66
CA ALA A 69 -6.15 11.74 -6.96
C ALA A 69 -6.34 10.66 -5.90
N SER A 70 -6.05 9.39 -6.22
CA SER A 70 -6.13 8.30 -5.24
C SER A 70 -5.16 8.48 -4.08
N MET A 71 -3.93 8.96 -4.36
CA MET A 71 -2.92 9.27 -3.34
C MET A 71 -3.33 10.45 -2.45
N LEU A 72 -3.96 11.48 -3.04
CA LEU A 72 -4.51 12.60 -2.27
C LEU A 72 -5.65 12.16 -1.36
N VAL A 73 -6.57 11.33 -1.88
CA VAL A 73 -7.69 10.79 -1.09
C VAL A 73 -7.17 9.99 0.10
N ILE A 74 -6.20 9.09 -0.10
CA ILE A 74 -5.66 8.32 1.02
C ILE A 74 -4.87 9.20 2.00
N ALA A 75 -4.13 10.21 1.51
CA ALA A 75 -3.43 11.16 2.39
C ALA A 75 -4.41 11.88 3.31
N LEU A 76 -5.55 12.35 2.79
CA LEU A 76 -6.60 13.02 3.57
C LEU A 76 -7.40 12.07 4.46
N ALA A 77 -7.59 10.82 4.04
CA ALA A 77 -8.30 9.80 4.81
C ALA A 77 -7.43 9.18 5.91
N SER A 78 -6.11 9.18 5.76
CA SER A 78 -5.17 8.52 6.68
C SER A 78 -5.29 8.95 8.15
N PRO A 79 -5.51 10.23 8.51
CA PRO A 79 -5.65 10.63 9.91
C PRO A 79 -6.93 10.06 10.52
N PHE A 80 -8.02 10.02 9.74
CA PHE A 80 -9.30 9.46 10.17
C PHE A 80 -9.20 7.94 10.33
N LEU A 81 -8.67 7.25 9.31
CA LEU A 81 -8.53 5.80 9.30
C LEU A 81 -7.59 5.32 10.41
N GLY A 82 -6.45 5.99 10.60
CA GLY A 82 -5.51 5.70 11.69
C GLY A 82 -6.15 5.86 13.07
N ALA A 83 -6.83 7.00 13.31
CA ALA A 83 -7.55 7.19 14.56
C ALA A 83 -8.65 6.15 14.77
N ALA A 84 -9.45 5.85 13.75
CA ALA A 84 -10.51 4.85 13.84
C ALA A 84 -9.95 3.46 14.21
N ALA A 85 -8.87 3.03 13.58
CA ALA A 85 -8.26 1.73 13.89
C ALA A 85 -7.60 1.67 15.27
N ASP A 86 -6.94 2.76 15.69
CA ASP A 86 -6.29 2.84 17.00
C ASP A 86 -7.30 2.75 18.15
N PHE A 87 -8.42 3.49 18.05
CA PHE A 87 -9.47 3.48 19.09
C PHE A 87 -10.29 2.19 19.06
N ALA A 88 -10.60 1.68 17.87
CA ALA A 88 -11.33 0.41 17.73
C ALA A 88 -10.48 -0.83 18.05
N GLY A 89 -9.15 -0.71 18.14
CA GLY A 89 -8.24 -1.85 18.32
C GLY A 89 -8.37 -2.89 17.20
N ALA A 90 -8.58 -2.42 15.96
CA ALA A 90 -9.09 -3.26 14.86
C ALA A 90 -8.25 -3.14 13.58
N LYS A 91 -6.95 -2.84 13.68
CA LYS A 91 -6.05 -2.62 12.53
C LYS A 91 -6.14 -3.75 11.50
N LYS A 92 -6.23 -5.01 11.95
CA LYS A 92 -6.35 -6.19 11.09
C LYS A 92 -7.67 -6.22 10.32
N ARG A 93 -8.76 -5.74 10.94
CA ARG A 93 -10.06 -5.64 10.26
C ARG A 93 -10.03 -4.57 9.18
N PHE A 94 -9.46 -3.40 9.47
CA PHE A 94 -9.27 -2.34 8.47
C PHE A 94 -8.36 -2.81 7.32
N LEU A 95 -7.26 -3.49 7.64
CA LEU A 95 -6.39 -4.13 6.64
C LEU A 95 -7.19 -5.08 5.74
N CYS A 96 -7.97 -5.99 6.34
CA CYS A 96 -8.78 -6.96 5.60
C CYS A 96 -9.81 -6.30 4.67
N VAL A 97 -10.53 -5.28 5.16
CA VAL A 97 -11.52 -4.56 4.35
C VAL A 97 -10.85 -3.84 3.18
N LEU A 98 -9.75 -3.13 3.43
CA LEU A 98 -9.04 -2.36 2.40
C LEU A 98 -8.37 -3.26 1.36
N THR A 99 -7.79 -4.39 1.78
CA THR A 99 -7.33 -5.43 0.85
C THR A 99 -8.49 -6.00 0.04
N GLY A 100 -9.64 -6.25 0.65
CA GLY A 100 -10.86 -6.70 -0.07
C GLY A 100 -11.32 -5.68 -1.12
N VAL A 101 -11.34 -4.39 -0.79
CA VAL A 101 -11.62 -3.32 -1.76
C VAL A 101 -10.61 -3.36 -2.90
N SER A 102 -9.32 -3.46 -2.61
CA SER A 102 -8.27 -3.56 -3.64
C SER A 102 -8.50 -4.74 -4.57
N VAL A 103 -8.66 -5.94 -4.02
CA VAL A 103 -8.90 -7.19 -4.77
C VAL A 103 -10.15 -7.09 -5.64
N VAL A 104 -11.29 -6.62 -5.09
CA VAL A 104 -12.55 -6.53 -5.83
C VAL A 104 -12.42 -5.57 -7.01
N PHE A 105 -11.92 -4.36 -6.78
CA PHE A 105 -11.80 -3.38 -7.86
C PHE A 105 -10.72 -3.75 -8.88
N THR A 106 -9.64 -4.43 -8.47
CA THR A 106 -8.67 -5.01 -9.41
C THR A 106 -9.31 -6.11 -10.28
N ALA A 107 -10.15 -6.98 -9.72
CA ALA A 107 -10.87 -7.98 -10.51
C ALA A 107 -11.88 -7.33 -11.49
N LEU A 108 -12.56 -6.27 -11.07
CA LEU A 108 -13.52 -5.53 -11.89
C LEU A 108 -12.87 -4.82 -13.09
N LEU A 109 -11.55 -4.61 -13.09
CA LEU A 109 -10.82 -4.10 -14.27
C LEU A 109 -10.99 -5.01 -15.50
N TYR A 110 -11.36 -6.28 -15.32
CA TYR A 110 -11.72 -7.19 -16.41
C TYR A 110 -12.81 -6.61 -17.33
N PHE A 111 -13.76 -5.85 -16.78
CA PHE A 111 -14.87 -5.29 -17.55
C PHE A 111 -14.51 -4.00 -18.29
N VAL A 112 -13.34 -3.41 -18.04
CA VAL A 112 -12.93 -2.15 -18.65
C VAL A 112 -12.47 -2.41 -20.08
N GLY A 113 -13.20 -1.88 -21.06
CA GLY A 113 -12.86 -1.98 -22.47
C GLY A 113 -12.38 -0.69 -23.13
N PRO A 114 -12.15 -0.74 -24.45
CA PRO A 114 -11.84 0.46 -25.24
C PRO A 114 -12.92 1.53 -25.04
N GLY A 115 -12.51 2.74 -24.67
CA GLY A 115 -13.42 3.88 -24.44
C GLY A 115 -14.03 3.98 -23.03
N ASP A 116 -13.87 2.97 -22.16
CA ASP A 116 -14.42 2.97 -20.78
C ASP A 116 -13.56 3.77 -19.80
N LEU A 117 -13.25 5.02 -20.17
CA LEU A 117 -12.27 5.86 -19.51
C LEU A 117 -12.57 6.08 -18.02
N TRP A 118 -13.78 6.55 -17.71
CA TRP A 118 -14.17 6.92 -16.34
C TRP A 118 -14.33 5.70 -15.44
N THR A 119 -14.83 4.59 -15.99
CA THR A 119 -14.96 3.32 -15.27
C THR A 119 -13.59 2.76 -14.93
N GLY A 120 -12.66 2.75 -15.90
CA GLY A 120 -11.29 2.31 -15.69
C GLY A 120 -10.53 3.15 -14.66
N LEU A 121 -10.69 4.48 -14.69
CA LEU A 121 -10.13 5.38 -13.69
C LEU A 121 -10.75 5.18 -12.30
N LEU A 122 -12.08 5.03 -12.22
CA LEU A 122 -12.77 4.84 -10.96
C LEU A 122 -12.31 3.54 -10.28
N PHE A 123 -12.25 2.43 -11.02
CA PHE A 123 -11.78 1.15 -10.49
C PHE A 123 -10.30 1.19 -10.11
N LEU A 124 -9.45 1.87 -10.88
CA LEU A 124 -8.05 2.13 -10.50
C LEU A 124 -7.97 2.91 -9.19
N VAL A 125 -8.69 4.02 -9.07
CA VAL A 125 -8.67 4.88 -7.88
C VAL A 125 -9.12 4.10 -6.65
N LEU A 126 -10.23 3.37 -6.74
CA LEU A 126 -10.77 2.60 -5.63
C LEU A 126 -9.85 1.44 -5.24
N SER A 127 -9.29 0.71 -6.22
CA SER A 127 -8.34 -0.36 -5.92
C SER A 127 -7.05 0.17 -5.29
N ASN A 128 -6.56 1.33 -5.71
CA ASN A 128 -5.37 1.96 -5.17
C ASN A 128 -5.59 2.54 -3.77
N ILE A 129 -6.77 3.09 -3.47
CA ILE A 129 -7.14 3.50 -2.11
C ILE A 129 -7.12 2.29 -1.17
N GLY A 130 -7.68 1.15 -1.61
CA GLY A 130 -7.62 -0.11 -0.86
C GLY A 130 -6.18 -0.58 -0.62
N PHE A 131 -5.36 -0.58 -1.66
CA PHE A 131 -3.95 -0.96 -1.58
C PHE A 131 -3.15 -0.04 -0.64
N ALA A 132 -3.14 1.27 -0.90
CA ALA A 132 -2.35 2.24 -0.16
C ALA A 132 -2.82 2.38 1.29
N GLY A 133 -4.13 2.35 1.52
CA GLY A 133 -4.70 2.35 2.87
C GLY A 133 -4.39 1.07 3.63
N GLY A 134 -4.46 -0.09 2.98
CA GLY A 134 -4.05 -1.37 3.57
C GLY A 134 -2.57 -1.33 3.98
N LEU A 135 -1.70 -0.81 3.12
CA LEU A 135 -0.27 -0.69 3.40
C LEU A 135 0.03 0.16 4.66
N ALA A 136 -0.74 1.23 4.89
CA ALA A 136 -0.61 2.04 6.10
C ALA A 136 -0.86 1.23 7.39
N PHE A 137 -1.88 0.36 7.39
CA PHE A 137 -2.16 -0.51 8.54
C PHE A 137 -1.17 -1.67 8.66
N TYR A 138 -0.77 -2.26 7.54
CA TYR A 138 0.26 -3.28 7.47
C TYR A 138 1.57 -2.83 8.11
N ASN A 139 2.06 -1.63 7.74
CA ASN A 139 3.25 -1.04 8.32
C ASN A 139 3.08 -0.75 9.82
N GLY A 140 1.86 -0.45 10.26
CA GLY A 140 1.52 -0.24 11.67
C GLY A 140 1.67 -1.49 12.55
N PHE A 141 1.74 -2.70 11.99
CA PHE A 141 2.03 -3.94 12.73
C PHE A 141 3.52 -4.17 12.97
N LEU A 142 4.42 -3.57 12.16
CA LEU A 142 5.86 -3.82 12.26
C LEU A 142 6.41 -3.48 13.66
N PRO A 143 6.09 -2.33 14.28
CA PRO A 143 6.53 -2.02 15.64
C PRO A 143 5.98 -2.95 16.72
N GLU A 144 4.91 -3.71 16.43
CA GLU A 144 4.30 -4.66 17.37
C GLU A 144 4.91 -6.05 17.26
N ILE A 145 5.49 -6.40 16.10
CA ILE A 145 6.06 -7.73 15.85
C ILE A 145 7.60 -7.75 15.91
N ALA A 146 8.25 -6.60 15.75
CA ALA A 146 9.70 -6.47 15.71
C ALA A 146 10.23 -5.68 16.93
N ARG A 147 11.43 -6.05 17.38
CA ARG A 147 12.18 -5.29 18.38
C ARG A 147 12.97 -4.18 17.69
N ALA A 148 13.31 -3.12 18.41
CA ALA A 148 13.99 -1.95 17.84
C ALA A 148 15.34 -2.31 17.16
N ASP A 149 16.03 -3.34 17.65
CA ASP A 149 17.32 -3.84 17.16
C ASP A 149 17.22 -4.68 15.88
N ASN A 150 16.05 -5.27 15.58
CA ASN A 150 15.86 -6.14 14.40
C ASN A 150 14.79 -5.63 13.42
N MET A 151 14.12 -4.52 13.71
CA MET A 151 13.08 -3.92 12.88
C MET A 151 13.51 -3.67 11.44
N GLY A 152 14.71 -3.11 11.23
CA GLY A 152 15.25 -2.87 9.88
C GLY A 152 15.50 -4.16 9.10
N LYS A 153 15.96 -5.22 9.76
CA LYS A 153 16.19 -6.54 9.11
C LYS A 153 14.87 -7.19 8.71
N ILE A 154 13.89 -7.19 9.61
CA ILE A 154 12.56 -7.78 9.36
C ILE A 154 11.86 -7.04 8.21
N SER A 155 11.88 -5.72 8.23
CA SER A 155 11.35 -4.90 7.12
C SER A 155 12.07 -5.19 5.80
N GLY A 156 13.40 -5.29 5.82
CA GLY A 156 14.19 -5.63 4.64
C GLY A 156 13.86 -7.01 4.07
N TYR A 157 13.63 -8.02 4.91
CA TYR A 157 13.19 -9.33 4.46
C TYR A 157 11.77 -9.31 3.88
N GLY A 158 10.85 -8.53 4.47
CA GLY A 158 9.51 -8.29 3.91
C GLY A 158 9.58 -7.70 2.51
N TRP A 159 10.37 -6.62 2.34
CA TRP A 159 10.61 -6.01 1.04
C TRP A 159 11.23 -6.95 0.01
N ALA A 160 12.25 -7.73 0.39
CA ALA A 160 12.86 -8.71 -0.49
C ALA A 160 11.85 -9.77 -0.96
N LEU A 161 10.99 -10.24 -0.05
CA LEU A 161 9.92 -11.17 -0.37
C LEU A 161 8.86 -10.51 -1.28
N GLY A 162 8.59 -9.21 -1.09
CA GLY A 162 7.77 -8.39 -1.99
C GLY A 162 8.26 -8.42 -3.43
N TYR A 163 9.54 -8.16 -3.67
CA TYR A 163 10.12 -8.26 -5.02
C TYR A 163 9.93 -9.64 -5.66
N VAL A 164 10.10 -10.71 -4.87
CA VAL A 164 9.83 -12.08 -5.35
C VAL A 164 8.35 -12.23 -5.71
N GLY A 165 7.44 -11.72 -4.88
CA GLY A 165 6.00 -11.75 -5.17
C GLY A 165 5.60 -10.98 -6.42
N GLY A 166 6.18 -9.79 -6.61
CA GLY A 166 6.04 -9.01 -7.85
C GLY A 166 6.48 -9.80 -9.07
N LEU A 167 7.69 -10.39 -9.04
CA LEU A 167 8.19 -11.20 -10.15
C LEU A 167 7.34 -12.44 -10.43
N VAL A 168 6.97 -13.20 -9.38
CA VAL A 168 6.12 -14.39 -9.53
C VAL A 168 4.76 -14.01 -10.11
N SER A 169 4.14 -12.93 -9.64
CA SER A 169 2.86 -12.48 -10.17
C SER A 169 2.96 -12.08 -11.65
N LEU A 170 4.06 -11.42 -12.03
CA LEU A 170 4.31 -11.05 -13.43
C LEU A 170 4.49 -12.29 -14.31
N LEU A 171 5.21 -13.31 -13.83
CA LEU A 171 5.36 -14.59 -14.52
C LEU A 171 4.01 -15.33 -14.65
N CYS A 172 3.12 -15.22 -13.66
CA CYS A 172 1.79 -15.81 -13.73
C CYS A 172 0.92 -15.14 -14.81
N VAL A 173 0.99 -13.81 -14.95
CA VAL A 173 0.20 -13.08 -15.98
C VAL A 173 0.87 -13.04 -17.35
N TYR A 174 2.19 -13.30 -17.43
CA TYR A 174 2.96 -13.24 -18.68
C TYR A 174 2.34 -13.99 -19.86
N PRO A 175 1.84 -15.24 -19.72
CA PRO A 175 1.20 -15.97 -20.82
C PRO A 175 -0.01 -15.27 -21.42
N LEU A 176 -0.68 -14.40 -20.64
CA LEU A 176 -1.86 -13.66 -21.05
C LEU A 176 -1.50 -12.38 -21.82
N VAL A 177 -0.36 -11.78 -21.49
CA VAL A 177 0.08 -10.49 -22.06
C VAL A 177 1.16 -10.63 -23.13
N ARG A 178 1.81 -11.80 -23.27
CA ARG A 178 2.87 -12.04 -24.27
C ARG A 178 2.47 -11.81 -25.72
N GLY A 179 1.18 -11.81 -26.03
CA GLY A 179 0.64 -11.46 -27.35
C GLY A 179 0.62 -9.96 -27.63
N GLY A 180 1.09 -9.14 -26.70
CA GLY A 180 1.07 -7.68 -26.78
C GLY A 180 -0.28 -7.07 -26.39
N PHE A 181 -0.35 -5.74 -26.49
CA PHE A 181 -1.53 -4.94 -26.19
C PHE A 181 -2.23 -4.49 -27.48
N GLY A 182 -2.66 -5.47 -28.29
CA GLY A 182 -3.46 -5.28 -29.51
C GLY A 182 -4.92 -5.68 -29.31
N GLU A 183 -5.78 -5.32 -30.28
CA GLU A 183 -7.21 -5.66 -30.22
C GLU A 183 -7.44 -7.18 -30.25
N GLU A 184 -6.58 -7.92 -30.94
CA GLU A 184 -6.61 -9.37 -31.04
C GLU A 184 -6.32 -10.08 -29.70
N ASN A 185 -5.57 -9.45 -28.78
CA ASN A 185 -5.18 -10.03 -27.50
C ASN A 185 -5.96 -9.43 -26.30
N LEU A 186 -6.90 -8.52 -26.56
CA LEU A 186 -7.73 -7.81 -25.56
C LEU A 186 -8.33 -8.74 -24.51
N SER A 187 -8.97 -9.83 -24.96
CA SER A 187 -9.66 -10.78 -24.09
C SER A 187 -8.68 -11.47 -23.13
N SER A 188 -7.51 -11.85 -23.63
CA SER A 188 -6.45 -12.48 -22.84
C SER A 188 -5.85 -11.50 -21.82
N VAL A 189 -5.50 -10.27 -22.24
CA VAL A 189 -4.94 -9.25 -21.34
C VAL A 189 -5.88 -8.94 -20.18
N ARG A 190 -7.19 -8.86 -20.43
CA ARG A 190 -8.18 -8.61 -19.36
C ARG A 190 -8.18 -9.67 -18.28
N TRP A 191 -7.88 -10.93 -18.60
CA TRP A 191 -7.75 -12.00 -17.60
C TRP A 191 -6.56 -11.82 -16.64
N ALA A 192 -5.58 -10.97 -17.00
CA ALA A 192 -4.47 -10.66 -16.11
C ALA A 192 -4.94 -9.97 -14.83
N PHE A 193 -6.02 -9.16 -14.88
CA PHE A 193 -6.47 -8.39 -13.71
C PHE A 193 -7.16 -9.27 -12.66
N PRO A 194 -8.15 -10.14 -13.00
CA PRO A 194 -8.67 -11.14 -12.06
C PRO A 194 -7.61 -12.09 -11.55
N LEU A 195 -6.64 -12.50 -12.39
CA LEU A 195 -5.54 -13.37 -11.94
C LEU A 195 -4.66 -12.66 -10.90
N THR A 196 -4.36 -11.38 -11.10
CA THR A 196 -3.63 -10.56 -10.12
C THR A 196 -4.42 -10.40 -8.82
N ALA A 197 -5.73 -10.14 -8.93
CA ALA A 197 -6.61 -10.04 -7.78
C ALA A 197 -6.65 -11.35 -6.98
N ALA A 198 -6.76 -12.49 -7.67
CA ALA A 198 -6.72 -13.81 -7.06
C ALA A 198 -5.36 -14.09 -6.40
N PHE A 199 -4.26 -13.75 -7.06
CA PHE A 199 -2.92 -13.86 -6.49
C PHE A 199 -2.78 -13.03 -5.21
N PHE A 200 -3.16 -11.75 -5.25
CA PHE A 200 -3.10 -10.86 -4.09
C PHE A 200 -3.98 -11.38 -2.94
N PHE A 201 -5.20 -11.84 -3.24
CA PHE A 201 -6.10 -12.42 -2.25
C PHE A 201 -5.50 -13.67 -1.61
N LEU A 202 -5.13 -14.67 -2.41
CA LEU A 202 -4.61 -15.95 -1.92
C LEU A 202 -3.31 -15.78 -1.13
N ALA A 203 -2.42 -14.93 -1.64
CA ALA A 203 -1.16 -14.63 -0.97
C ALA A 203 -1.35 -13.80 0.30
N SER A 204 -2.41 -12.99 0.44
CA SER A 204 -2.64 -12.24 1.69
C SER A 204 -3.30 -13.08 2.80
N LEU A 205 -3.82 -14.27 2.50
CA LEU A 205 -4.48 -15.16 3.48
C LEU A 205 -3.60 -15.54 4.69
N PRO A 206 -2.31 -15.92 4.54
CA PRO A 206 -1.44 -16.23 5.67
C PRO A 206 -1.38 -15.08 6.67
N THR A 207 -1.33 -13.84 6.19
CA THR A 207 -1.36 -12.64 7.03
C THR A 207 -2.66 -12.59 7.84
N PHE A 208 -3.82 -12.75 7.21
CA PHE A 208 -5.10 -12.63 7.93
C PHE A 208 -5.34 -13.74 8.95
N VAL A 209 -4.87 -14.95 8.66
CA VAL A 209 -5.03 -16.13 9.51
C VAL A 209 -4.03 -16.13 10.68
N LEU A 210 -2.76 -15.81 10.41
CA LEU A 210 -1.67 -16.00 11.39
C LEU A 210 -1.30 -14.72 12.14
N LEU A 211 -1.51 -13.53 11.56
CA LEU A 211 -1.20 -12.26 12.21
C LEU A 211 -2.19 -11.99 13.35
N ARG A 212 -1.65 -11.72 14.55
CA ARG A 212 -2.44 -11.46 15.74
C ARG A 212 -2.62 -9.96 15.95
N GLU A 213 -3.86 -9.57 16.22
CA GLU A 213 -4.19 -8.23 16.69
C GLU A 213 -3.77 -8.12 18.16
N ARG A 214 -2.92 -7.14 18.49
CA ARG A 214 -2.49 -6.85 19.86
C ARG A 214 -3.08 -5.55 20.41
N ALA A 215 -3.69 -4.74 19.56
CA ALA A 215 -4.29 -3.48 19.96
C ALA A 215 -5.52 -3.73 20.86
N VAL A 216 -5.55 -3.06 22.02
CA VAL A 216 -6.69 -3.07 22.94
C VAL A 216 -7.58 -1.87 22.61
N PRO A 217 -8.89 -2.05 22.39
CA PRO A 217 -9.81 -0.93 22.16
C PRO A 217 -9.75 0.11 23.27
N ARG A 218 -9.77 1.39 22.90
CA ARG A 218 -9.74 2.52 23.85
C ARG A 218 -11.00 3.36 23.67
N PRO A 219 -11.59 3.90 24.75
CA PRO A 219 -12.72 4.81 24.62
C PRO A 219 -12.29 6.10 23.93
N LEU A 220 -13.13 6.62 23.05
CA LEU A 220 -12.97 7.97 22.51
C LEU A 220 -13.06 9.01 23.63
N PRO A 221 -12.30 10.12 23.54
CA PRO A 221 -12.51 11.26 24.43
C PRO A 221 -13.96 11.76 24.33
N ALA A 222 -14.57 12.11 25.46
CA ALA A 222 -15.97 12.52 25.52
C ALA A 222 -16.25 13.69 24.57
N GLY A 223 -17.24 13.52 23.68
CA GLY A 223 -17.66 14.54 22.72
C GLY A 223 -16.79 14.67 21.46
N GLU A 224 -15.91 13.70 21.20
CA GLU A 224 -15.06 13.72 19.99
C GLU A 224 -15.36 12.57 19.03
N GLY A 225 -15.50 12.89 17.73
CA GLY A 225 -15.52 11.90 16.66
C GLY A 225 -14.11 11.52 16.19
N TYR A 226 -13.96 10.34 15.59
CA TYR A 226 -12.68 9.81 15.09
C TYR A 226 -11.92 10.80 14.21
N GLY A 227 -12.61 11.54 13.34
CA GLY A 227 -12.00 12.53 12.45
C GLY A 227 -11.41 13.73 13.20
N ARG A 228 -12.10 14.23 14.22
CA ARG A 228 -11.61 15.37 15.02
C ARG A 228 -10.35 14.98 15.79
N VAL A 229 -10.34 13.79 16.38
CA VAL A 229 -9.17 13.29 17.12
C VAL A 229 -7.99 13.04 16.18
N GLY A 230 -8.24 12.39 15.03
CA GLY A 230 -7.22 12.11 14.04
C GLY A 230 -6.55 13.38 13.50
N TRP A 231 -7.35 14.34 13.04
CA TRP A 231 -6.82 15.62 12.56
C TRP A 231 -6.14 16.42 13.65
N ARG A 232 -6.69 16.47 14.87
CA ARG A 232 -6.02 17.16 15.99
C ARG A 232 -4.62 16.60 16.24
N ARG A 233 -4.46 15.27 16.29
CA ARG A 233 -3.14 14.64 16.48
C ARG A 233 -2.16 15.01 15.38
N VAL A 234 -2.61 15.06 14.13
CA VAL A 234 -1.78 15.49 13.00
C VAL A 234 -1.34 16.95 13.19
N PHE A 235 -2.26 17.85 13.52
CA PHE A 235 -1.92 19.27 13.74
C PHE A 235 -1.00 19.47 14.95
N GLU A 236 -1.20 18.72 16.03
CA GLU A 236 -0.31 18.71 17.20
C GLU A 236 1.11 18.26 16.80
N THR A 237 1.22 17.16 16.06
CA THR A 237 2.50 16.63 15.56
C THR A 237 3.20 17.63 14.63
N LEU A 238 2.46 18.25 13.71
CA LEU A 238 2.97 19.29 12.80
C LEU A 238 3.38 20.58 13.55
N ARG A 239 2.80 20.85 14.71
CA ARG A 239 3.22 21.98 15.55
C ARG A 239 4.50 21.65 16.31
N GLU A 240 4.63 20.42 16.80
CA GLU A 240 5.82 19.95 17.52
C GLU A 240 7.04 19.78 16.62
N ILE A 241 6.86 19.33 15.38
CA ILE A 241 7.96 19.11 14.43
C ILE A 241 8.75 20.40 14.14
N ARG A 242 8.11 21.57 14.27
CA ARG A 242 8.75 22.88 14.11
C ARG A 242 9.85 23.11 15.15
N ARG A 243 9.82 22.41 16.29
CA ARG A 243 10.89 22.40 17.30
C ARG A 243 12.12 21.60 16.85
N PHE A 244 11.94 20.63 15.95
CA PHE A 244 12.97 19.74 15.44
C PHE A 244 13.32 20.05 13.98
N ARG A 245 14.04 21.15 13.76
CA ARG A 245 14.34 21.67 12.41
C ARG A 245 14.98 20.65 11.47
N GLU A 246 15.95 19.87 11.94
CA GLU A 246 16.62 18.85 11.10
C GLU A 246 15.68 17.70 10.74
N LEU A 247 14.81 17.28 11.66
CA LEU A 247 13.79 16.26 11.39
C LEU A 247 12.78 16.75 10.34
N ALA A 248 12.37 18.03 10.42
CA ALA A 248 11.48 18.62 9.43
C ALA A 248 12.13 18.67 8.04
N LYS A 249 13.41 19.05 7.92
CA LYS A 249 14.16 19.01 6.65
C LYS A 249 14.23 17.59 6.10
N PHE A 250 14.51 16.61 6.96
CA PHE A 250 14.54 15.20 6.57
C PHE A 250 13.20 14.76 5.98
N PHE A 251 12.06 15.09 6.60
CA PHE A 251 10.75 14.72 6.06
C PHE A 251 10.42 15.40 4.73
N ILE A 252 10.80 16.67 4.54
CA ILE A 252 10.63 17.35 3.25
C ILE A 252 11.47 16.67 2.17
N ALA A 253 12.74 16.38 2.47
CA ALA A 253 13.62 15.69 1.53
C ALA A 253 13.11 14.27 1.21
N PHE A 254 12.66 13.53 2.21
CA PHE A 254 12.07 12.21 2.06
C PHE A 254 10.79 12.24 1.21
N PHE A 255 9.94 13.24 1.42
CA PHE A 255 8.72 13.43 0.62
C PHE A 255 9.05 13.68 -0.85
N ILE A 256 9.93 14.64 -1.16
CA ILE A 256 10.32 14.97 -2.54
C ILE A 256 10.99 13.76 -3.22
N TYR A 257 11.91 13.09 -2.52
CA TYR A 257 12.60 11.92 -3.05
C TYR A 257 11.65 10.74 -3.29
N GLY A 258 10.74 10.49 -2.34
CA GLY A 258 9.72 9.46 -2.46
C GLY A 258 8.75 9.73 -3.62
N ASP A 259 8.32 10.97 -3.81
CA ASP A 259 7.45 11.38 -4.91
C ASP A 259 8.12 11.18 -6.28
N ALA A 260 9.40 11.55 -6.40
CA ALA A 260 10.19 11.31 -7.60
C ALA A 260 10.30 9.82 -7.95
N ILE A 261 10.60 8.97 -6.96
CA ILE A 261 10.67 7.50 -7.16
C ILE A 261 9.30 6.95 -7.60
N ASN A 262 8.23 7.33 -6.91
CA ASN A 262 6.89 6.86 -7.25
C ASN A 262 6.49 7.27 -8.66
N THR A 263 6.79 8.51 -9.07
CA THR A 263 6.51 8.99 -10.43
C THR A 263 7.25 8.15 -11.48
N VAL A 264 8.53 7.84 -11.26
CA VAL A 264 9.29 6.96 -12.16
C VAL A 264 8.65 5.58 -12.23
N ILE A 265 8.24 4.99 -11.11
CA ILE A 265 7.60 3.66 -11.07
C ILE A 265 6.26 3.65 -11.82
N VAL A 266 5.43 4.69 -11.63
CA VAL A 266 4.08 4.78 -12.22
C VAL A 266 4.12 4.99 -13.74
N PHE A 267 5.13 5.68 -14.25
CA PHE A 267 5.27 5.98 -15.68
C PHE A 267 6.29 5.12 -16.42
N SER A 268 7.05 4.26 -15.72
CA SER A 268 8.15 3.49 -16.31
C SER A 268 7.73 2.68 -17.54
N SER A 269 6.68 1.85 -17.42
CA SER A 269 6.25 1.01 -18.55
C SER A 269 5.49 1.79 -19.62
N ILE A 270 4.80 2.88 -19.26
CA ILE A 270 4.19 3.79 -20.25
C ILE A 270 5.29 4.41 -21.12
N PHE A 271 6.36 4.93 -20.50
CA PHE A 271 7.51 5.48 -21.21
C PHE A 271 8.19 4.42 -22.09
N ALA A 272 8.45 3.22 -21.56
CA ALA A 272 9.02 2.13 -22.33
C ALA A 272 8.15 1.75 -23.55
N ALA A 273 6.84 1.74 -23.37
CA ALA A 273 5.90 1.31 -24.39
C ALA A 273 5.61 2.37 -25.47
N HIS A 274 5.67 3.66 -25.14
CA HIS A 274 5.35 4.77 -26.05
C HIS A 274 6.60 5.43 -26.65
N VAL A 275 7.72 5.50 -25.91
CA VAL A 275 8.94 6.20 -26.35
C VAL A 275 10.00 5.21 -26.85
N LEU A 276 10.19 4.09 -26.16
CA LEU A 276 11.21 3.10 -26.54
C LEU A 276 10.68 2.02 -27.50
N GLY A 277 9.36 1.96 -27.71
CA GLY A 277 8.73 1.01 -28.63
C GLY A 277 8.68 -0.42 -28.11
N PHE A 278 8.75 -0.64 -26.80
CA PHE A 278 8.59 -1.98 -26.23
C PHE A 278 7.13 -2.46 -26.33
N THR A 279 6.96 -3.74 -26.64
CA THR A 279 5.68 -4.44 -26.85
C THR A 279 5.53 -5.62 -25.92
#